data_AF-A0A015JNZ5-F1
#
_entry.id   AF-A0A015JNZ5-F1
#
_cell.length_a   1.000
_cell.length_b   1.000
_cell.length_c   1.000
_cell.angle_alpha   90.00
_cell.angle_beta   90.00
_cell.angle_gamma   90.00
#
_symmetry.space_group_name_H-M   'P 1'
#
loop_
_entity.id
_entity.type
_entity.pdbx_description
1 polymer ?
#
loop_
_entity_poly.entity_id
_entity_poly.type
_entity_poly.pdbx_seq_one_letter_code
_entity_poly.pdbx_strand_id
1 'polypeptide(L)'
;MLYLVVIVTEGIIKCVLPERIITITENEQFSELYEIFTSGQFNNQNVKVYVRQNRVDKWVEVSDGLNSDLKIMEVLGYNHVNFSLITESIREIDPHHTKHTRRDLLYNEIIDLLRNQKAGWKGGVHQTLGKEFVERIANAIWYIDPHLKLLQSRSCHIPVLFKELATYANDDPDINTYNLAYRTTHHKKEPISHQKLDLLIKSLELLIGQPWVNDNEWNNIIPAIIALVDMMRKYSEHLVKSKTIMATIHHNDESTRNPTNNSRMFRVLGCKENDLNEQYQELNDAILQCGFYQYMDVYSYLPIDIMKCYRYLKHLQLTCSIGIYR
;
A
#
# COMPACT_ATOMS: atom_id res chain seq x y z
N MET A 1 53.08 12.47 30.93
CA MET A 1 52.46 11.15 31.20
C MET A 1 50.97 11.41 31.41
N LEU A 2 50.15 10.91 30.48
CA LEU A 2 48.71 11.17 30.47
C LEU A 2 47.96 9.90 30.89
N TYR A 3 46.98 10.05 31.78
CA TYR A 3 46.10 8.96 32.18
C TYR A 3 44.78 9.08 31.44
N LEU A 4 44.50 8.11 30.58
CA LEU A 4 43.27 8.05 29.81
C LEU A 4 42.38 6.91 30.30
N VAL A 5 41.10 7.21 30.44
CA VAL A 5 40.05 6.23 30.67
C VAL A 5 39.53 5.79 29.31
N VAL A 6 39.79 4.54 28.94
CA VAL A 6 39.46 4.01 27.61
C VAL A 6 38.37 2.96 27.72
N ILE A 7 37.38 3.04 26.83
CA ILE A 7 36.30 2.07 26.66
C ILE A 7 36.11 1.75 25.17
N VAL A 8 35.66 0.53 24.88
CA VAL A 8 35.23 0.14 23.52
C VAL A 8 33.77 -0.27 23.58
N THR A 9 32.96 0.36 22.74
CA THR A 9 31.51 0.11 22.69
C THR A 9 31.07 -0.31 21.28
N GLU A 10 30.00 -1.09 21.20
CA GLU A 10 29.24 -1.33 19.97
C GLU A 10 28.10 -0.30 19.94
N GLY A 11 28.15 0.64 18.99
CA GLY A 11 27.36 1.88 19.09
C GLY A 11 27.74 2.70 20.33
N ILE A 12 26.81 3.49 20.92
CA ILE A 12 27.07 4.32 22.12
C ILE A 12 26.72 3.58 23.43
N ILE A 13 25.96 2.48 23.36
CA ILE A 13 25.22 1.95 24.52
C ILE A 13 25.83 0.64 25.05
N LYS A 14 26.38 -0.21 24.18
CA LYS A 14 26.82 -1.56 24.57
C LYS A 14 28.32 -1.61 24.75
N CYS A 15 28.76 -1.82 25.99
CA CYS A 15 30.18 -2.01 26.32
C CYS A 15 30.65 -3.39 25.86
N VAL A 16 31.70 -3.45 25.03
CA VAL A 16 32.29 -4.69 24.51
C VAL A 16 33.58 -5.03 25.24
N LEU A 17 34.38 -4.00 25.57
CA LEU A 17 35.51 -4.14 26.49
C LEU A 17 35.32 -3.21 27.69
N PRO A 18 35.54 -3.72 28.92
CA PRO A 18 35.36 -2.94 30.13
C PRO A 18 36.31 -1.74 30.15
N GLU A 19 35.85 -0.66 30.78
CA GLU A 19 36.63 0.57 30.99
C GLU A 19 37.94 0.25 31.71
N ARG A 20 39.08 0.73 31.18
CA ARG A 20 40.39 0.64 31.86
C ARG A 20 41.14 1.96 31.78
N ILE A 21 42.03 2.15 32.74
CA ILE A 21 42.96 3.28 32.74
C ILE A 21 44.22 2.86 32.00
N ILE A 22 44.59 3.63 30.99
CA ILE A 22 45.81 3.46 30.21
C ILE A 22 46.71 4.66 30.46
N THR A 23 47.99 4.38 30.68
CA THR A 23 49.03 5.39 30.81
C THR A 23 49.74 5.52 29.48
N ILE A 24 49.77 6.74 28.92
CA ILE A 24 50.47 7.03 27.67
C ILE A 24 51.72 7.85 27.97
N THR A 25 52.84 7.39 27.43
CA THR A 25 54.17 7.97 27.65
C THR A 25 54.71 8.73 26.45
N GLU A 26 54.19 8.50 25.24
CA GLU A 26 54.69 9.11 23.99
C GLU A 26 53.58 9.76 23.14
N ASN A 27 53.98 10.51 22.10
CA ASN A 27 53.07 11.17 21.15
C ASN A 27 52.49 10.16 20.16
N GLU A 28 51.48 9.41 20.62
CA GLU A 28 50.85 8.35 19.86
C GLU A 28 49.61 8.88 19.08
N GLN A 29 49.16 8.14 18.07
CA GLN A 29 47.85 8.36 17.43
C GLN A 29 46.75 7.56 18.14
N PHE A 30 45.48 7.95 17.95
CA PHE A 30 44.36 7.15 18.47
C PHE A 30 44.33 5.71 17.91
N SER A 31 44.87 5.49 16.71
CA SER A 31 45.06 4.17 16.10
C SER A 31 45.96 3.25 16.94
N GLU A 32 47.07 3.77 17.44
CA GLU A 32 48.03 3.04 18.29
C GLU A 32 47.40 2.71 19.64
N LEU A 33 46.74 3.69 20.28
CA LEU A 33 46.00 3.47 21.53
C LEU A 33 44.91 2.42 21.37
N TYR A 34 44.19 2.45 20.24
CA TYR A 34 43.17 1.47 19.90
C TYR A 34 43.76 0.07 19.76
N GLU A 35 44.87 -0.07 19.04
CA GLU A 35 45.56 -1.34 18.86
C GLU A 35 46.06 -1.91 20.19
N ILE A 36 46.69 -1.08 21.03
CA ILE A 36 47.15 -1.45 22.36
C ILE A 36 45.99 -1.94 23.24
N PHE A 37 44.89 -1.18 23.27
CA PHE A 37 43.76 -1.49 24.14
C PHE A 37 42.97 -2.73 23.69
N THR A 38 42.80 -2.90 22.38
CA THR A 38 42.03 -4.01 21.81
C THR A 38 42.86 -5.26 21.56
N SER A 39 44.20 -5.14 21.58
CA SER A 39 45.13 -6.21 21.19
C SER A 39 44.78 -6.81 19.82
N GLY A 40 44.31 -5.96 18.89
CA GLY A 40 43.95 -6.34 17.53
C GLY A 40 42.61 -7.07 17.36
N GLN A 41 41.80 -7.25 18.41
CA GLN A 41 40.55 -8.02 18.35
C GLN A 41 39.51 -7.47 17.36
N PHE A 42 39.61 -6.19 17.00
CA PHE A 42 38.59 -5.47 16.23
C PHE A 42 39.14 -4.74 14.99
N ASN A 43 40.38 -5.03 14.55
CA ASN A 43 41.08 -4.30 13.48
C ASN A 43 40.37 -4.26 12.11
N ASN A 44 39.39 -5.14 11.88
CA ASN A 44 38.61 -5.20 10.63
C ASN A 44 37.28 -4.42 10.68
N GLN A 45 36.99 -3.72 11.78
CA GLN A 45 35.73 -2.98 11.95
C GLN A 45 35.95 -1.48 11.78
N ASN A 46 34.94 -0.78 11.24
CA ASN A 46 34.96 0.69 11.20
C ASN A 46 34.77 1.23 12.62
N VAL A 47 35.54 2.25 13.00
CA VAL A 47 35.54 2.79 14.37
C VAL A 47 35.37 4.29 14.33
N LYS A 48 34.49 4.81 15.20
CA LYS A 48 34.43 6.23 15.54
C LYS A 48 35.07 6.47 16.90
N VAL A 49 35.79 7.58 17.01
CA VAL A 49 36.45 7.99 18.25
C VAL A 49 35.66 9.10 18.90
N TYR A 50 35.33 8.93 20.17
CA TYR A 50 34.67 9.96 20.97
C TYR A 50 35.48 10.27 22.22
N VAL A 51 35.47 11.53 22.63
CA VAL A 51 36.21 12.03 23.79
C VAL A 51 35.32 12.85 24.72
N ARG A 52 35.67 12.92 26.01
CA ARG A 52 35.02 13.79 27.00
C ARG A 52 35.93 14.09 28.20
N GLN A 53 35.61 15.16 28.93
CA GLN A 53 36.41 15.64 30.07
C GLN A 53 36.02 14.97 31.40
N ASN A 54 34.75 14.60 31.57
CA ASN A 54 34.28 13.90 32.76
C ASN A 54 33.21 12.86 32.41
N ARG A 55 32.92 11.96 33.35
CA ARG A 55 31.90 10.92 33.18
C ARG A 55 30.48 11.44 32.91
N VAL A 56 30.19 12.67 33.32
CA VAL A 56 28.88 13.31 33.15
C VAL A 56 28.78 14.13 31.86
N ASP A 57 29.90 14.38 31.20
CA ASP A 57 29.93 15.20 29.98
C ASP A 57 29.46 14.39 28.76
N LYS A 58 28.91 15.13 27.79
CA LYS A 58 28.55 14.56 26.48
C LYS A 58 29.81 14.13 25.74
N TRP A 59 29.69 13.00 25.04
CA TRP A 59 30.70 12.53 24.10
C TRP A 59 30.83 13.49 22.92
N VAL A 60 32.05 13.86 22.57
CA VAL A 60 32.40 14.68 21.41
C VAL A 60 33.11 13.80 20.39
N GLU A 61 32.64 13.78 19.15
CA GLU A 61 33.27 13.01 18.07
C GLU A 61 34.57 13.67 17.62
N VAL A 62 35.63 12.87 17.46
CA VAL A 62 36.91 13.32 16.89
C VAL A 62 36.83 13.18 15.37
N SER A 63 36.93 14.30 14.65
CA SER A 63 36.70 14.35 13.20
C SER A 63 37.64 13.44 12.39
N ASP A 64 38.92 13.38 12.75
CA ASP A 64 39.91 12.56 12.06
C ASP A 64 39.98 11.12 12.63
N GLY A 65 39.11 10.80 13.59
CA GLY A 65 38.95 9.49 14.18
C GLY A 65 40.28 8.90 14.69
N LEU A 66 40.59 7.69 14.24
CA LEU A 66 41.82 6.97 14.61
C LEU A 66 43.11 7.66 14.13
N ASN A 67 43.04 8.49 13.09
CA ASN A 67 44.22 9.17 12.53
C ASN A 67 44.57 10.46 13.29
N SER A 68 43.75 10.88 14.25
CA SER A 68 44.02 12.06 15.05
C SER A 68 45.17 11.83 16.03
N ASP A 69 45.91 12.91 16.33
CA ASP A 69 46.97 12.93 17.35
C ASP A 69 46.34 12.92 18.75
N LEU A 70 46.85 12.10 19.67
CA LEU A 70 46.39 12.06 21.07
C LEU A 70 46.70 13.35 21.84
N LYS A 71 47.60 14.21 21.36
CA LYS A 71 47.87 15.54 21.95
C LYS A 71 46.63 16.40 22.10
N ILE A 72 45.60 16.20 21.27
CA ILE A 72 44.34 16.94 21.41
C ILE A 72 43.70 16.70 22.79
N MET A 73 43.95 15.53 23.40
CA MET A 73 43.45 15.20 24.72
C MET A 73 44.06 16.10 25.79
N GLU A 74 45.38 16.32 25.74
CA GLU A 74 46.09 17.20 26.67
C GLU A 74 45.70 18.66 26.45
N VAL A 75 45.70 19.11 25.19
CA VAL A 75 45.41 20.52 24.83
C VAL A 75 43.98 20.91 25.21
N LEU A 76 43.01 20.02 25.03
CA LEU A 76 41.58 20.28 25.28
C LEU A 76 41.09 19.77 26.64
N GLY A 77 41.97 19.17 27.45
CA GLY A 77 41.66 18.67 28.78
C GLY A 77 40.73 17.44 28.81
N TYR A 78 40.70 16.65 27.74
CA TYR A 78 39.97 15.39 27.71
C TYR A 78 40.77 14.27 28.39
N ASN A 79 40.06 13.37 29.06
CA ASN A 79 40.65 12.26 29.81
C ASN A 79 39.89 10.93 29.61
N HIS A 80 38.76 10.94 28.90
CA HIS A 80 38.02 9.74 28.52
C HIS A 80 38.00 9.58 27.00
N VAL A 81 38.22 8.36 26.53
CA VAL A 81 38.16 7.97 25.12
C VAL A 81 37.18 6.81 24.98
N ASN A 82 36.27 6.89 24.02
CA ASN A 82 35.41 5.78 23.60
C ASN A 82 35.66 5.46 22.13
N PHE A 83 36.10 4.24 21.88
CA PHE A 83 36.14 3.65 20.55
C PHE A 83 34.82 2.95 20.27
N SER A 84 33.97 3.59 19.48
CA SER A 84 32.67 3.05 19.08
C SER A 84 32.82 2.26 17.79
N LEU A 85 32.71 0.94 17.88
CA LEU A 85 32.62 0.03 16.75
C LEU A 85 31.34 0.36 15.99
N ILE A 86 31.51 0.79 14.73
CA ILE A 86 30.44 0.89 13.76
C ILE A 86 30.21 -0.54 13.26
N THR A 87 29.41 -1.29 14.01
CA THR A 87 28.72 -2.40 13.37
C THR A 87 27.80 -1.78 12.32
N GLU A 88 27.86 -2.27 11.07
CA GLU A 88 26.69 -2.17 10.20
C GLU A 88 25.55 -2.68 11.06
N SER A 89 24.69 -1.78 11.56
CA SER A 89 23.66 -2.15 12.53
C SER A 89 22.95 -3.32 11.88
N ILE A 90 23.04 -4.53 12.46
CA ILE A 90 22.37 -5.69 11.88
C ILE A 90 20.90 -5.28 11.86
N ARG A 91 20.41 -4.99 10.66
CA ARG A 91 19.04 -4.53 10.46
C ARG A 91 18.21 -5.77 10.62
N GLU A 92 17.37 -5.73 11.64
CA GLU A 92 16.54 -6.85 11.98
C GLU A 92 15.22 -6.67 11.25
N ILE A 93 14.74 -7.77 10.66
CA ILE A 93 13.44 -7.89 10.04
C ILE A 93 12.81 -9.11 10.68
N ASP A 94 11.49 -9.07 10.86
CA ASP A 94 10.77 -10.21 11.42
C ASP A 94 11.07 -11.51 10.65
N PRO A 95 11.11 -12.65 11.37
CA PRO A 95 11.21 -13.94 10.73
C PRO A 95 9.97 -14.20 9.89
N HIS A 96 10.10 -15.10 8.91
CA HIS A 96 8.95 -15.61 8.19
C HIS A 96 7.98 -16.29 9.15
N HIS A 97 6.68 -16.10 8.91
CA HIS A 97 5.66 -16.95 9.49
C HIS A 97 5.78 -18.36 8.93
N THR A 98 5.49 -19.36 9.76
CA THR A 98 5.27 -20.72 9.27
C THR A 98 4.09 -20.71 8.29
N LYS A 99 4.35 -21.04 7.03
CA LYS A 99 3.37 -20.91 5.94
C LYS A 99 2.25 -21.92 6.08
N HIS A 100 1.18 -21.54 6.77
CA HIS A 100 -0.05 -22.35 6.90
C HIS A 100 -1.18 -21.85 6.00
N THR A 101 -1.21 -20.55 5.73
CA THR A 101 -2.25 -19.90 4.93
C THR A 101 -1.67 -19.08 3.78
N ARG A 102 -2.51 -18.70 2.81
CA ARG A 102 -2.13 -17.74 1.76
C ARG A 102 -1.87 -16.33 2.31
N ARG A 103 -2.41 -16.00 3.49
CA ARG A 103 -2.12 -14.74 4.17
C ARG A 103 -0.72 -14.76 4.78
N ASP A 104 -0.29 -15.90 5.32
CA ASP A 104 1.10 -16.07 5.79
C ASP A 104 2.08 -15.98 4.62
N LEU A 105 1.69 -16.48 3.44
CA LEU A 105 2.47 -16.29 2.21
C LEU A 105 2.63 -14.81 1.86
N LEU A 106 1.53 -14.03 1.85
CA LEU A 106 1.59 -12.59 1.61
C LEU A 106 2.51 -11.89 2.63
N TYR A 107 2.38 -12.22 3.91
CA TYR A 107 3.24 -11.69 4.96
C TYR A 107 4.71 -11.96 4.65
N ASN A 108 5.05 -13.21 4.33
CA ASN A 108 6.42 -13.62 4.04
C ASN A 108 6.98 -12.95 2.77
N GLU A 109 6.17 -12.80 1.72
CA GLU A 109 6.60 -12.11 0.51
C GLU A 109 6.83 -10.61 0.74
N ILE A 110 6.08 -9.97 1.64
CA ILE A 110 6.36 -8.59 2.06
C ILE A 110 7.70 -8.54 2.82
N ILE A 111 7.96 -9.50 3.72
CA ILE A 111 9.25 -9.60 4.41
C ILE A 111 10.40 -9.74 3.41
N ASP A 112 10.24 -10.58 2.38
CA ASP A 112 11.25 -10.76 1.34
C ASP A 112 11.44 -9.51 0.48
N LEU A 113 10.35 -8.79 0.19
CA LEU A 113 10.41 -7.50 -0.50
C LEU A 113 11.20 -6.46 0.32
N LEU A 114 11.01 -6.39 1.64
CA LEU A 114 11.78 -5.49 2.52
C LEU A 114 13.26 -5.87 2.54
N ARG A 115 13.58 -7.17 2.61
CA ARG A 115 14.96 -7.68 2.52
C ARG A 115 15.63 -7.29 1.21
N ASN A 116 14.93 -7.42 0.09
CA ASN A 116 15.44 -7.07 -1.23
C ASN A 116 15.72 -5.56 -1.36
N GLN A 117 14.91 -4.73 -0.72
CA GLN A 117 15.12 -3.29 -0.63
C GLN A 117 16.16 -2.89 0.43
N LYS A 118 16.78 -3.85 1.12
CA LYS A 118 17.74 -3.65 2.23
C LYS A 118 17.18 -2.79 3.36
N ALA A 119 15.86 -2.78 3.53
CA ALA A 119 15.17 -2.06 4.58
C ALA A 119 14.96 -2.95 5.79
N GLY A 120 15.13 -2.39 6.98
CA GLY A 120 14.86 -3.09 8.23
C GLY A 120 14.88 -2.14 9.41
N TRP A 121 14.73 -2.69 10.61
CA TRP A 121 14.69 -1.89 11.83
C TRP A 121 15.92 -2.14 12.70
N LYS A 122 16.29 -1.14 13.50
CA LYS A 122 17.41 -1.22 14.43
C LYS A 122 16.89 -1.43 15.85
N GLY A 123 17.64 -2.17 16.67
CA GLY A 123 17.42 -2.26 18.11
C GLY A 123 16.10 -2.91 18.52
N GLY A 124 15.70 -4.02 17.90
CA GLY A 124 14.50 -4.77 18.31
C GLY A 124 13.15 -4.15 17.90
N VAL A 125 13.13 -2.97 17.26
CA VAL A 125 11.89 -2.31 16.79
C VAL A 125 11.11 -3.18 15.80
N HIS A 126 11.78 -4.11 15.11
CA HIS A 126 11.14 -5.08 14.23
C HIS A 126 10.04 -5.88 14.94
N GLN A 127 10.23 -6.27 16.21
CA GLN A 127 9.31 -7.14 16.96
C GLN A 127 8.00 -6.45 17.37
N THR A 128 7.94 -5.11 17.29
CA THR A 128 6.76 -4.33 17.66
C THR A 128 6.23 -3.55 16.46
N LEU A 129 6.85 -2.41 16.15
CA LEU A 129 6.43 -1.54 15.06
C LEU A 129 6.69 -2.17 13.68
N GLY A 130 7.76 -2.96 13.54
CA GLY A 130 8.03 -3.65 12.28
C GLY A 130 6.98 -4.71 11.95
N LYS A 131 6.58 -5.51 12.95
CA LYS A 131 5.48 -6.44 12.84
C LYS A 131 4.18 -5.74 12.43
N GLU A 132 3.81 -4.68 13.16
CA GLU A 132 2.62 -3.89 12.83
C GLU A 132 2.70 -3.32 11.42
N PHE A 133 3.87 -2.87 10.99
CA PHE A 133 4.10 -2.34 9.64
C PHE A 133 3.77 -3.38 8.57
N VAL A 134 4.33 -4.58 8.68
CA VAL A 134 4.10 -5.66 7.71
C VAL A 134 2.63 -6.11 7.76
N GLU A 135 2.03 -6.24 8.95
CA GLU A 135 0.62 -6.60 9.09
C GLU A 135 -0.32 -5.59 8.45
N ARG A 136 -0.07 -4.28 8.61
CA ARG A 136 -0.91 -3.22 8.03
C ARG A 136 -0.85 -3.23 6.50
N ILE A 137 0.33 -3.41 5.91
CA ILE A 137 0.49 -3.56 4.46
C ILE A 137 -0.22 -4.84 3.99
N ALA A 138 0.02 -5.97 4.67
CA ALA A 138 -0.63 -7.23 4.35
C ALA A 138 -2.15 -7.13 4.39
N ASN A 139 -2.72 -6.44 5.39
CA ASN A 139 -4.17 -6.23 5.52
C ASN A 139 -4.74 -5.41 4.37
N ALA A 140 -4.04 -4.34 3.97
CA ALA A 140 -4.45 -3.50 2.85
C ALA A 140 -4.43 -4.29 1.54
N ILE A 141 -3.30 -4.95 1.23
CA ILE A 141 -3.14 -5.76 0.01
C ILE A 141 -4.15 -6.91 -0.01
N TRP A 142 -4.29 -7.65 1.09
CA TRP A 142 -5.23 -8.76 1.21
C TRP A 142 -6.69 -8.35 0.92
N TYR A 143 -7.08 -7.16 1.35
CA TYR A 143 -8.44 -6.66 1.13
C TYR A 143 -8.70 -6.25 -0.33
N ILE A 144 -7.72 -5.61 -0.97
CA ILE A 144 -7.89 -5.12 -2.35
C ILE A 144 -7.56 -6.16 -3.42
N ASP A 145 -6.79 -7.20 -3.07
CA ASP A 145 -6.31 -8.27 -3.96
C ASP A 145 -7.42 -8.89 -4.83
N PRO A 146 -8.61 -9.26 -4.30
CA PRO A 146 -9.70 -9.76 -5.14
C PRO A 146 -10.28 -8.75 -6.13
N HIS A 147 -10.02 -7.45 -5.91
CA HIS A 147 -10.64 -6.33 -6.61
C HIS A 147 -9.69 -5.60 -7.55
N LEU A 148 -8.45 -6.07 -7.75
CA LEU A 148 -7.43 -5.36 -8.54
C LEU A 148 -7.89 -5.01 -9.96
N LYS A 149 -8.60 -5.92 -10.65
CA LYS A 149 -9.17 -5.64 -12.00
C LYS A 149 -10.22 -4.53 -11.97
N LEU A 150 -11.06 -4.50 -10.94
CA LEU A 150 -12.08 -3.46 -10.74
C LEU A 150 -11.42 -2.10 -10.48
N LEU A 151 -10.41 -2.07 -9.59
CA LEU A 151 -9.63 -0.86 -9.31
C LEU A 151 -8.93 -0.36 -10.59
N GLN A 152 -8.32 -1.26 -11.36
CA GLN A 152 -7.66 -0.93 -12.62
C GLN A 152 -8.61 -0.30 -13.64
N SER A 153 -9.87 -0.76 -13.73
CA SER A 153 -10.88 -0.15 -14.61
C SER A 153 -11.21 1.31 -14.28
N ARG A 154 -10.85 1.78 -13.07
CA ARG A 154 -10.99 3.15 -12.59
C ARG A 154 -9.66 3.90 -12.53
N SER A 155 -8.64 3.38 -13.22
CA SER A 155 -7.27 3.92 -13.20
C SER A 155 -6.69 3.99 -11.79
N CYS A 156 -7.05 3.03 -10.93
CA CYS A 156 -6.48 2.81 -9.62
C CYS A 156 -5.55 1.59 -9.73
N HIS A 157 -4.27 1.85 -9.99
CA HIS A 157 -3.26 0.81 -10.19
C HIS A 157 -2.48 0.54 -8.91
N ILE A 158 -2.22 -0.73 -8.61
CA ILE A 158 -1.32 -1.10 -7.52
C ILE A 158 0.10 -0.53 -7.79
N PRO A 159 0.78 0.04 -6.78
CA PRO A 159 2.13 0.60 -6.95
C PRO A 159 3.11 -0.44 -7.48
N VAL A 160 4.09 0.02 -8.28
CA VAL A 160 5.05 -0.84 -8.98
C VAL A 160 5.81 -1.75 -8.02
N LEU A 161 6.29 -1.20 -6.89
CA LEU A 161 7.02 -1.97 -5.88
C LEU A 161 6.22 -3.21 -5.43
N PHE A 162 4.93 -3.06 -5.15
CA PHE A 162 4.12 -4.19 -4.69
C PHE A 162 3.80 -5.20 -5.80
N LYS A 163 3.99 -4.87 -7.08
CA LYS A 163 3.91 -5.86 -8.18
C LYS A 163 5.09 -6.82 -8.19
N GLU A 164 6.19 -6.47 -7.53
CA GLU A 164 7.38 -7.33 -7.40
C GLU A 164 7.16 -8.49 -6.42
N LEU A 165 6.06 -8.48 -5.64
CA LEU A 165 5.70 -9.61 -4.81
C LEU A 165 5.55 -10.87 -5.67
N ALA A 166 6.17 -11.97 -5.25
CA ALA A 166 6.32 -13.17 -6.07
C ALA A 166 4.99 -13.71 -6.61
N THR A 167 3.92 -13.65 -5.82
CA THR A 167 2.59 -14.06 -6.29
C THR A 167 2.07 -13.17 -7.43
N TYR A 168 2.32 -11.86 -7.43
CA TYR A 168 1.90 -10.98 -8.53
C TYR A 168 2.86 -10.98 -9.73
N ALA A 169 4.13 -11.28 -9.49
CA ALA A 169 5.16 -11.34 -10.54
C ALA A 169 5.09 -12.61 -11.40
N ASN A 170 4.38 -13.64 -10.94
CA ASN A 170 4.09 -14.82 -11.76
C ASN A 170 3.18 -14.43 -12.94
N ASP A 171 3.29 -15.13 -14.07
CA ASP A 171 2.44 -14.86 -15.25
C ASP A 171 1.14 -15.67 -15.25
N ASP A 172 0.89 -16.48 -14.21
CA ASP A 172 -0.28 -17.36 -14.14
C ASP A 172 -1.51 -16.64 -13.53
N PRO A 173 -2.54 -16.30 -14.33
CA PRO A 173 -3.69 -15.52 -13.88
C PRO A 173 -4.57 -16.21 -12.82
N ASP A 174 -4.46 -17.53 -12.67
CA ASP A 174 -5.19 -18.31 -11.67
C ASP A 174 -4.42 -18.44 -10.33
N ILE A 175 -3.10 -18.22 -10.35
CA ILE A 175 -2.23 -18.27 -9.15
C ILE A 175 -1.86 -16.88 -8.64
N ASN A 176 -1.99 -15.82 -9.46
CA ASN A 176 -1.64 -14.43 -9.13
C ASN A 176 -2.62 -13.72 -8.18
N THR A 177 -3.09 -14.38 -7.14
CA THR A 177 -4.03 -13.83 -6.16
C THR A 177 -3.81 -14.49 -4.82
N TYR A 178 -3.70 -13.70 -3.76
CA TYR A 178 -3.50 -14.23 -2.42
C TYR A 178 -4.80 -14.78 -1.84
N ASN A 179 -5.87 -14.01 -1.94
CA ASN A 179 -7.17 -14.34 -1.38
C ASN A 179 -7.99 -15.21 -2.35
N LEU A 180 -7.48 -16.40 -2.64
CA LEU A 180 -8.12 -17.43 -3.48
C LEU A 180 -9.52 -17.80 -2.98
N ALA A 181 -9.71 -17.84 -1.65
CA ALA A 181 -11.00 -18.16 -1.04
C ALA A 181 -12.11 -17.21 -1.50
N TYR A 182 -11.79 -15.92 -1.73
CA TYR A 182 -12.75 -14.98 -2.29
C TYR A 182 -13.24 -15.38 -3.70
N ARG A 183 -12.39 -16.02 -4.49
CA ARG A 183 -12.76 -16.49 -5.85
C ARG A 183 -13.48 -17.83 -5.82
N THR A 184 -12.98 -18.78 -5.04
CA THR A 184 -13.39 -20.20 -5.09
C THR A 184 -14.60 -20.53 -4.23
N THR A 185 -14.88 -19.73 -3.19
CA THR A 185 -16.03 -20.01 -2.32
C THR A 185 -17.34 -19.57 -2.94
N HIS A 186 -18.41 -20.33 -2.68
CA HIS A 186 -19.78 -20.00 -3.09
C HIS A 186 -20.47 -18.99 -2.15
N HIS A 187 -19.78 -18.52 -1.12
CA HIS A 187 -20.33 -17.54 -0.19
C HIS A 187 -20.48 -16.16 -0.85
N LYS A 188 -21.39 -15.36 -0.30
CA LYS A 188 -21.59 -13.98 -0.73
C LYS A 188 -20.27 -13.21 -0.62
N LYS A 189 -19.77 -12.75 -1.76
CA LYS A 189 -18.54 -11.99 -1.86
C LYS A 189 -18.73 -10.61 -1.24
N GLU A 190 -17.86 -10.27 -0.28
CA GLU A 190 -17.88 -8.94 0.34
C GLU A 190 -17.51 -7.89 -0.73
N PRO A 191 -18.37 -6.91 -1.01
CA PRO A 191 -18.02 -5.84 -1.93
C PRO A 191 -17.01 -4.90 -1.28
N ILE A 192 -16.20 -4.27 -2.12
CA ILE A 192 -15.31 -3.19 -1.68
C ILE A 192 -16.15 -2.02 -1.11
N SER A 193 -15.80 -1.55 0.09
CA SER A 193 -16.58 -0.54 0.80
C SER A 193 -15.73 0.68 1.19
N HIS A 194 -16.36 1.86 1.16
CA HIS A 194 -15.71 3.10 1.58
C HIS A 194 -15.20 3.03 3.04
N GLN A 195 -16.02 2.51 3.97
CA GLN A 195 -15.67 2.42 5.39
C GLN A 195 -14.43 1.56 5.64
N LYS A 196 -14.33 0.40 4.97
CA LYS A 196 -13.20 -0.51 5.16
C LYS A 196 -11.94 0.01 4.48
N LEU A 197 -12.07 0.65 3.31
CA LEU A 197 -10.95 1.36 2.67
C LEU A 197 -10.44 2.50 3.55
N ASP A 198 -11.33 3.34 4.10
CA ASP A 198 -10.96 4.45 4.98
C ASP A 198 -10.23 3.98 6.24
N LEU A 199 -10.68 2.89 6.86
CA LEU A 199 -9.99 2.29 8.01
C LEU A 199 -8.58 1.78 7.66
N LEU A 200 -8.42 1.14 6.50
CA LEU A 200 -7.11 0.67 6.05
C LEU A 200 -6.19 1.82 5.65
N ILE A 201 -6.72 2.88 5.01
CA ILE A 201 -5.99 4.10 4.68
C ILE A 201 -5.43 4.74 5.94
N LYS A 202 -6.29 4.99 6.94
CA LYS A 202 -5.87 5.54 8.24
C LYS A 202 -4.82 4.66 8.92
N SER A 203 -4.97 3.35 8.81
CA SER A 203 -4.02 2.39 9.35
C SER A 203 -2.63 2.49 8.68
N LEU A 204 -2.58 2.72 7.38
CA LEU A 204 -1.33 2.93 6.62
C LEU A 204 -0.73 4.31 6.85
N GLU A 205 -1.55 5.36 7.00
CA GLU A 205 -1.09 6.72 7.29
C GLU A 205 -0.33 6.80 8.63
N LEU A 206 -0.73 6.00 9.62
CA LEU A 206 0.00 5.86 10.89
C LEU A 206 1.44 5.35 10.71
N LEU A 207 1.72 4.63 9.62
CA LEU A 207 3.07 4.17 9.30
C LEU A 207 3.95 5.29 8.77
N ILE A 208 3.38 6.17 7.96
CA ILE A 208 4.12 7.29 7.34
C ILE A 208 4.58 8.30 8.41
N GLY A 209 3.88 8.37 9.54
CA GLY A 209 4.27 9.22 10.67
C GLY A 209 5.39 8.69 11.56
N GLN A 210 5.94 7.50 11.30
CA GLN A 210 6.97 6.90 12.17
C GLN A 210 8.34 7.56 11.97
N PRO A 211 9.17 7.68 13.03
CA PRO A 211 10.41 8.45 12.98
C PRO A 211 11.48 7.87 12.03
N TRP A 212 11.48 6.55 11.82
CA TRP A 212 12.43 5.84 10.95
C TRP A 212 12.08 5.91 9.46
N VAL A 213 10.91 6.44 9.10
CA VAL A 213 10.43 6.59 7.71
C VAL A 213 11.35 7.46 6.85
N ASN A 214 12.05 8.40 7.48
CA ASN A 214 12.95 9.33 6.80
C ASN A 214 14.36 8.77 6.58
N ASP A 215 14.65 7.56 7.07
CA ASP A 215 15.95 6.93 6.82
C ASP A 215 16.04 6.51 5.35
N ASN A 216 17.21 6.70 4.73
CA ASN A 216 17.43 6.46 3.29
C ASN A 216 17.00 5.07 2.78
N GLU A 217 16.94 4.10 3.68
CA GLU A 217 16.55 2.71 3.47
C GLU A 217 15.09 2.57 3.04
N TRP A 218 14.27 3.54 3.43
CA TRP A 218 12.82 3.56 3.20
C TRP A 218 12.42 4.39 1.98
N ASN A 219 13.38 5.01 1.29
CA ASN A 219 13.17 5.92 0.15
C ASN A 219 12.40 5.29 -1.01
N ASN A 220 12.46 3.96 -1.18
CA ASN A 220 11.68 3.27 -2.21
C ASN A 220 10.33 2.76 -1.68
N ILE A 221 10.28 2.38 -0.40
CA ILE A 221 9.11 1.71 0.20
C ILE A 221 8.04 2.73 0.59
N ILE A 222 8.42 3.84 1.20
CA ILE A 222 7.47 4.83 1.71
C ILE A 222 6.71 5.52 0.58
N PRO A 223 7.36 5.97 -0.52
CA PRO A 223 6.61 6.48 -1.67
C PRO A 223 5.66 5.44 -2.27
N ALA A 224 6.01 4.16 -2.26
CA ALA A 224 5.10 3.11 -2.71
C ALA A 224 3.89 2.94 -1.78
N ILE A 225 4.07 3.06 -0.45
CA ILE A 225 2.96 3.06 0.52
C ILE A 225 2.07 4.28 0.34
N ILE A 226 2.65 5.47 0.14
CA ILE A 226 1.88 6.68 -0.18
C ILE A 226 1.05 6.48 -1.45
N ALA A 227 1.66 5.94 -2.51
CA ALA A 227 0.95 5.64 -3.75
C ALA A 227 -0.16 4.59 -3.55
N LEU A 228 0.02 3.61 -2.66
CA LEU A 228 -1.01 2.65 -2.30
C LEU A 228 -2.19 3.34 -1.59
N VAL A 229 -1.88 4.21 -0.63
CA VAL A 229 -2.86 5.03 0.10
C VAL A 229 -3.66 5.91 -0.86
N ASP A 230 -2.98 6.63 -1.75
CA ASP A 230 -3.63 7.53 -2.72
C ASP A 230 -4.52 6.76 -3.69
N MET A 231 -4.08 5.58 -4.14
CA MET A 231 -4.88 4.70 -4.99
C MET A 231 -6.16 4.24 -4.30
N MET A 232 -6.05 3.80 -3.04
CA MET A 232 -7.20 3.41 -2.22
C MET A 232 -8.14 4.59 -1.96
N ARG A 233 -7.59 5.78 -1.65
CA ARG A 233 -8.35 7.01 -1.40
C ARG A 233 -9.15 7.44 -2.63
N LYS A 234 -8.51 7.48 -3.80
CA LYS A 234 -9.15 7.78 -5.09
C LYS A 234 -10.36 6.88 -5.35
N TYR A 235 -10.22 5.57 -5.11
CA TYR A 235 -11.33 4.65 -5.31
C TYR A 235 -12.42 4.82 -4.25
N SER A 236 -12.02 5.07 -3.00
CA SER A 236 -12.93 5.37 -1.89
C SER A 236 -13.81 6.59 -2.18
N GLU A 237 -13.24 7.67 -2.71
CA GLU A 237 -13.96 8.86 -3.15
C GLU A 237 -14.92 8.57 -4.31
N HIS A 238 -14.50 7.74 -5.27
CA HIS A 238 -15.38 7.30 -6.35
C HIS A 238 -16.61 6.54 -5.82
N LEU A 239 -16.46 5.69 -4.79
CA LEU A 239 -17.59 4.99 -4.16
C LEU A 239 -18.58 5.99 -3.53
N VAL A 240 -18.07 6.99 -2.81
CA VAL A 240 -18.91 8.05 -2.22
C VAL A 240 -19.65 8.82 -3.30
N LYS A 241 -18.93 9.31 -4.31
CA LYS A 241 -19.52 10.05 -5.44
C LYS A 241 -20.59 9.24 -6.17
N SER A 242 -20.31 7.97 -6.45
CA SER A 242 -21.28 7.08 -7.11
C SER A 242 -22.53 6.87 -6.27
N LYS A 243 -22.38 6.71 -4.94
CA LYS A 243 -23.51 6.56 -4.02
C LYS A 243 -24.34 7.85 -3.94
N THR A 244 -23.71 9.01 -3.90
CA THR A 244 -24.40 10.31 -3.91
C THR A 244 -25.17 10.51 -5.21
N ILE A 245 -24.55 10.24 -6.37
CA ILE A 245 -25.22 10.32 -7.67
C ILE A 245 -26.42 9.38 -7.72
N MET A 246 -26.27 8.12 -7.30
CA MET A 246 -27.38 7.17 -7.27
C MET A 246 -28.50 7.61 -6.33
N ALA A 247 -28.17 8.15 -5.15
CA ALA A 247 -29.16 8.72 -4.25
C ALA A 247 -29.92 9.88 -4.91
N THR A 248 -29.22 10.83 -5.55
CA THR A 248 -29.87 11.92 -6.28
C THR A 248 -30.79 11.41 -7.38
N ILE A 249 -30.35 10.40 -8.15
CA ILE A 249 -31.17 9.77 -9.21
C ILE A 249 -32.42 9.12 -8.63
N HIS A 250 -32.31 8.39 -7.52
CA HIS A 250 -33.45 7.73 -6.89
C HIS A 250 -34.48 8.70 -6.32
N HIS A 251 -34.09 9.93 -6.00
CA HIS A 251 -35.00 10.98 -5.50
C HIS A 251 -35.41 11.97 -6.60
N ASN A 252 -34.97 11.77 -7.85
CA ASN A 252 -35.37 12.59 -9.00
C ASN A 252 -36.49 11.88 -9.76
N ASP A 253 -37.60 12.59 -10.00
CA ASP A 253 -38.73 12.09 -10.80
C ASP A 253 -38.45 12.15 -12.31
N GLU A 254 -37.38 12.83 -12.74
CA GLU A 254 -36.96 12.88 -14.14
C GLU A 254 -36.09 11.67 -14.55
N SER A 255 -36.39 11.10 -15.72
CA SER A 255 -35.62 10.00 -16.30
C SER A 255 -34.14 10.38 -16.47
N THR A 256 -33.25 9.52 -15.98
CA THR A 256 -31.79 9.69 -16.10
C THR A 256 -31.26 9.58 -17.53
N ARG A 257 -32.08 9.11 -18.46
CA ARG A 257 -31.71 8.99 -19.87
C ARG A 257 -32.66 9.85 -20.70
N ASN A 258 -32.08 10.86 -21.36
CA ASN A 258 -32.75 11.62 -22.40
C ASN A 258 -32.37 11.02 -23.77
N PRO A 259 -33.34 10.78 -24.69
CA PRO A 259 -33.06 10.30 -26.05
C PRO A 259 -32.01 11.11 -26.82
N THR A 260 -31.74 12.37 -26.45
CA THR A 260 -30.70 13.22 -27.08
C THR A 260 -29.26 12.79 -26.79
N ASN A 261 -28.95 12.13 -25.67
CA ASN A 261 -27.56 12.06 -25.19
C ASN A 261 -26.93 10.65 -25.18
N ASN A 262 -27.70 9.57 -25.27
CA ASN A 262 -27.13 8.22 -25.26
C ASN A 262 -28.15 7.11 -25.59
N SER A 263 -28.83 7.23 -26.73
CA SER A 263 -29.84 6.25 -27.11
C SER A 263 -29.25 5.15 -28.01
N ARG A 264 -29.33 3.89 -27.57
CA ARG A 264 -29.12 2.75 -28.49
C ARG A 264 -30.43 2.50 -29.20
N MET A 265 -30.47 2.83 -30.49
CA MET A 265 -31.64 2.55 -31.34
C MET A 265 -31.64 1.07 -31.72
N PHE A 266 -32.73 0.37 -31.43
CA PHE A 266 -33.01 -0.93 -32.01
C PHE A 266 -34.26 -0.86 -32.87
N ARG A 267 -34.21 -1.53 -34.03
CA ARG A 267 -35.30 -1.51 -35.00
C ARG A 267 -36.19 -2.72 -34.77
N VAL A 268 -37.50 -2.48 -34.68
CA VAL A 268 -38.53 -3.52 -34.74
C VAL A 268 -39.08 -3.50 -36.15
N LEU A 269 -39.02 -4.64 -36.83
CA LEU A 269 -39.60 -4.78 -38.17
C LEU A 269 -41.11 -5.00 -38.05
N GLY A 270 -41.85 -4.38 -38.96
CA GLY A 270 -43.30 -4.55 -39.04
C GLY A 270 -43.68 -6.00 -39.35
N CYS A 271 -44.66 -6.56 -38.63
CA CYS A 271 -45.34 -7.80 -38.99
C CYS A 271 -46.55 -7.51 -39.87
N LYS A 272 -47.13 -8.55 -40.49
CA LYS A 272 -48.41 -8.40 -41.21
C LYS A 272 -49.53 -8.19 -40.19
N GLU A 273 -50.60 -7.51 -40.59
CA GLU A 273 -51.78 -7.29 -39.73
C GLU A 273 -52.35 -8.60 -39.17
N ASN A 274 -52.42 -9.64 -40.00
CA ASN A 274 -52.92 -10.96 -39.59
C ASN A 274 -52.02 -11.68 -38.56
N ASP A 275 -50.77 -11.23 -38.40
CA ASP A 275 -49.79 -11.84 -37.50
C ASP A 275 -49.63 -11.02 -36.19
N LEU A 276 -50.37 -9.90 -36.05
CA LEU A 276 -50.31 -9.05 -34.86
C LEU A 276 -51.01 -9.74 -33.68
N ASN A 277 -50.29 -9.91 -32.58
CA ASN A 277 -50.88 -10.40 -31.34
C ASN A 277 -51.75 -9.31 -30.68
N GLU A 278 -52.95 -9.68 -30.23
CA GLU A 278 -53.93 -8.82 -29.56
C GLU A 278 -53.34 -7.98 -28.42
N GLN A 279 -52.36 -8.52 -27.68
CA GLN A 279 -51.71 -7.79 -26.58
C GLN A 279 -50.96 -6.51 -27.03
N TYR A 280 -50.62 -6.39 -28.31
CA TYR A 280 -49.92 -5.23 -28.89
C TYR A 280 -50.85 -4.26 -29.61
N GLN A 281 -52.15 -4.57 -29.70
CA GLN A 281 -53.08 -3.84 -30.55
C GLN A 281 -53.27 -2.39 -30.10
N GLU A 282 -53.43 -2.15 -28.80
CA GLU A 282 -53.58 -0.81 -28.25
C GLU A 282 -52.38 0.10 -28.54
N LEU A 283 -51.16 -0.41 -28.35
CA LEU A 283 -49.93 0.31 -28.67
C LEU A 283 -49.78 0.51 -30.18
N ASN A 284 -50.11 -0.50 -30.98
CA ASN A 284 -50.04 -0.43 -32.44
C ASN A 284 -50.96 0.66 -32.99
N ASP A 285 -52.20 0.71 -32.52
CA ASP A 285 -53.20 1.69 -32.96
C ASP A 285 -52.81 3.10 -32.54
N ALA A 286 -52.28 3.27 -31.31
CA ALA A 286 -51.76 4.54 -30.85
C ALA A 286 -50.60 5.03 -31.73
N ILE A 287 -49.65 4.16 -32.07
CA ILE A 287 -48.51 4.53 -32.92
C ILE A 287 -48.97 4.93 -34.33
N LEU A 288 -49.93 4.21 -34.91
CA LEU A 288 -50.48 4.52 -36.24
C LEU A 288 -51.26 5.85 -36.26
N GLN A 289 -51.85 6.25 -35.13
CA GLN A 289 -52.54 7.53 -34.98
C GLN A 289 -51.59 8.70 -34.69
N CYS A 290 -50.34 8.43 -34.30
CA CYS A 290 -49.35 9.46 -34.04
C CYS A 290 -48.76 10.04 -35.33
N GLY A 291 -48.48 11.35 -35.31
CA GLY A 291 -47.84 12.02 -36.42
C GLY A 291 -46.39 11.56 -36.60
N PHE A 292 -45.87 11.68 -37.82
CA PHE A 292 -44.48 11.36 -38.12
C PHE A 292 -43.52 12.15 -37.21
N TYR A 293 -42.50 11.47 -36.68
CA TYR A 293 -41.44 12.03 -35.83
C TYR A 293 -41.90 12.60 -34.47
N GLN A 294 -43.05 12.17 -33.95
CA GLN A 294 -43.48 12.49 -32.59
C GLN A 294 -42.93 11.49 -31.57
N TYR A 295 -42.56 12.00 -30.39
CA TYR A 295 -42.21 11.16 -29.26
C TYR A 295 -43.49 10.67 -28.58
N MET A 296 -43.58 9.36 -28.36
CA MET A 296 -44.64 8.71 -27.60
C MET A 296 -44.03 8.01 -26.38
N ASP A 297 -44.67 8.17 -25.22
CA ASP A 297 -44.33 7.38 -24.04
C ASP A 297 -44.93 5.96 -24.16
N VAL A 298 -44.06 4.97 -24.38
CA VAL A 298 -44.46 3.56 -24.50
C VAL A 298 -44.77 2.96 -23.13
N TYR A 299 -44.30 3.56 -22.02
CA TYR A 299 -44.47 2.99 -20.67
C TYR A 299 -45.94 2.91 -20.24
N SER A 300 -46.80 3.78 -20.76
CA SER A 300 -48.24 3.78 -20.47
C SER A 300 -48.97 2.54 -21.03
N TYR A 301 -48.37 1.84 -21.99
CA TYR A 301 -48.93 0.64 -22.63
C TYR A 301 -48.29 -0.66 -22.12
N LEU A 302 -47.33 -0.56 -21.19
CA LEU A 302 -46.60 -1.73 -20.68
C LEU A 302 -47.34 -2.36 -19.49
N PRO A 303 -47.29 -3.70 -19.36
CA PRO A 303 -47.75 -4.37 -18.15
C PRO A 303 -47.02 -3.86 -16.89
N ILE A 304 -47.75 -3.70 -15.79
CA ILE A 304 -47.20 -3.23 -14.50
C ILE A 304 -46.18 -4.24 -13.93
N ASP A 305 -46.41 -5.55 -14.15
CA ASP A 305 -45.50 -6.59 -13.69
C ASP A 305 -44.17 -6.58 -14.48
N ILE A 306 -43.05 -6.53 -13.75
CA ILE A 306 -41.70 -6.37 -14.33
C ILE A 306 -41.35 -7.51 -15.30
N MET A 307 -41.71 -8.76 -14.98
CA MET A 307 -41.40 -9.91 -15.82
C MET A 307 -42.26 -9.95 -17.08
N LYS A 308 -43.53 -9.55 -16.97
CA LYS A 308 -44.42 -9.39 -18.12
C LYS A 308 -43.97 -8.23 -19.01
N CYS A 309 -43.57 -7.09 -18.44
CA CYS A 309 -43.01 -5.95 -19.16
C CYS A 309 -41.76 -6.34 -19.97
N TYR A 310 -40.82 -7.07 -19.36
CA TYR A 310 -39.64 -7.56 -20.06
C TYR A 310 -40.00 -8.47 -21.24
N ARG A 311 -40.92 -9.43 -21.05
CA ARG A 311 -41.36 -10.33 -22.13
C ARG A 311 -42.10 -9.57 -23.23
N TYR A 312 -42.94 -8.61 -22.86
CA TYR A 312 -43.69 -7.76 -23.77
C TYR A 312 -42.73 -7.01 -24.72
N LEU A 313 -41.73 -6.33 -24.17
CA LEU A 313 -40.71 -5.59 -24.94
C LEU A 313 -39.80 -6.50 -25.76
N LYS A 314 -39.46 -7.70 -25.25
CA LYS A 314 -38.58 -8.65 -25.95
C LYS A 314 -39.25 -9.24 -27.20
N HIS A 315 -40.56 -9.41 -27.17
CA HIS A 315 -41.34 -10.01 -28.25
C HIS A 315 -42.26 -9.00 -28.95
N LEU A 316 -41.96 -7.71 -28.82
CA LEU A 316 -42.77 -6.63 -29.34
C LEU A 316 -43.04 -6.81 -30.85
N GLN A 317 -44.32 -6.80 -31.21
CA GLN A 317 -44.80 -6.87 -32.58
C GLN A 317 -45.63 -5.64 -32.88
N LEU A 318 -45.39 -5.04 -34.05
CA LEU A 318 -46.10 -3.88 -34.56
C LEU A 318 -46.28 -4.06 -36.05
N THR A 319 -47.33 -3.48 -36.63
CA THR A 319 -47.59 -3.54 -38.08
C THR A 319 -46.69 -2.59 -38.87
N CYS A 320 -46.17 -1.55 -38.22
CA CYS A 320 -45.20 -0.62 -38.79
C CYS A 320 -43.79 -0.87 -38.24
N SER A 321 -42.78 -0.52 -39.02
CA SER A 321 -41.40 -0.58 -38.57
C SER A 321 -41.05 0.64 -37.74
N ILE A 322 -40.58 0.45 -36.50
CA ILE A 322 -40.21 1.54 -35.60
C ILE A 322 -38.77 1.44 -35.12
N GLY A 323 -38.20 2.58 -34.74
CA GLY A 323 -36.97 2.65 -33.97
C GLY A 323 -37.30 2.90 -32.50
N ILE A 324 -36.80 2.06 -31.60
CA ILE A 324 -36.95 2.25 -30.15
C ILE A 324 -35.62 2.74 -29.59
N TYR A 325 -35.69 3.85 -28.87
CA TYR A 325 -34.56 4.47 -28.19
C TYR A 325 -34.51 3.99 -26.72
N ARG A 326 -33.34 3.59 -26.23
CA ARG A 326 -33.10 3.06 -24.87
C ARG A 326 -31.88 3.65 -24.19
#